data_AF-A0A965IWS3-F1
#
_entry.id   AF-A0A965IWS3-F1
#
_cell.length_a   1.000
_cell.length_b   1.000
_cell.length_c   1.000
_cell.angle_alpha   90.00
_cell.angle_beta   90.00
_cell.angle_gamma   90.00
#
_symmetry.space_group_name_H-M   'P 1'
#
loop_
_entity.id
_entity.type
_entity.pdbx_description
1 polymer ?
#
loop_
_entity_poly.entity_id
_entity_poly.type
_entity_poly.pdbx_seq_one_letter_code
_entity_poly.pdbx_strand_id
1 'polypeptide(L)' 'MNQQREYVLRTSEERGVRLVRLWFTDVLGSLKSFAISPAELENALEDGMTFDGS' A
#
# COMPACT_ATOMS: atom_id res chain seq x y z
N MET A 1 1.83 16.96 -1.96
CA MET A 1 1.93 15.50 -2.11
C MET A 1 3.04 14.90 -1.24
N ASN A 2 4.26 15.45 -1.22
CA ASN A 2 5.36 14.90 -0.41
C ASN A 2 5.10 14.78 1.10
N GLN A 3 4.44 15.77 1.72
CA GLN A 3 4.22 15.75 3.18
C GLN A 3 3.32 14.59 3.65
N GLN A 4 2.32 14.20 2.84
CA GLN A 4 1.43 13.08 3.18
C GLN A 4 2.15 11.74 3.04
N ARG A 5 2.95 11.58 1.98
CA ARG A 5 3.78 10.38 1.76
C ARG A 5 4.77 10.20 2.90
N GLU A 6 5.53 11.25 3.24
CA GLU A 6 6.50 11.22 4.33
C GLU A 6 5.84 10.89 5.67
N TYR A 7 4.66 11.48 5.94
CA TYR A 7 3.89 11.15 7.14
C TYR A 7 3.54 9.66 7.21
N VAL A 8 3.08 9.05 6.12
CA VAL A 8 2.72 7.62 6.08
C VAL A 8 3.95 6.74 6.30
N LEU A 9 5.07 7.02 5.61
CA LEU A 9 6.30 6.23 5.73
C LEU A 9 6.85 6.29 7.15
N ARG A 10 6.99 7.50 7.72
CA ARG A 10 7.45 7.69 9.09
C ARG A 10 6.53 6.99 10.10
N THR A 11 5.22 7.15 9.94
CA THR A 11 4.24 6.50 10.83
C THR A 11 4.31 4.97 10.76
N SER A 12 4.54 4.42 9.57
CA SER A 12 4.69 2.98 9.36
C SER A 12 5.91 2.42 10.11
N GLU A 13 7.03 3.12 10.02
CA GLU A 13 8.28 2.77 10.72
C GLU A 13 8.16 2.94 12.24
N GLU A 14 7.72 4.11 12.72
CA GLU A 14 7.57 4.42 14.15
C GLU A 14 6.65 3.45 14.88
N ARG A 15 5.61 2.95 14.19
CA ARG A 15 4.65 2.00 14.76
C ARG A 15 5.06 0.54 14.56
N GLY A 16 6.22 0.28 13.94
CA GLY A 16 6.71 -1.07 13.69
C GLY A 16 5.75 -1.90 12.83
N VAL A 17 5.09 -1.27 11.85
CA VAL A 17 4.18 -1.95 10.92
C VAL A 17 4.96 -3.04 10.19
N ARG A 18 4.39 -4.25 10.13
CA ARG A 18 5.04 -5.41 9.48
C ARG A 18 4.44 -5.72 8.12
N LEU A 19 3.24 -5.22 7.84
CA LEU A 19 2.47 -5.51 6.64
C LEU A 19 1.52 -4.35 6.37
N VAL A 20 1.43 -3.91 5.11
CA VAL A 20 0.42 -2.97 4.64
C VAL A 20 -0.50 -3.70 3.68
N ARG A 21 -1.81 -3.50 3.83
CA ARG A 21 -2.80 -4.13 2.96
C ARG A 21 -3.39 -3.09 2.03
N LEU A 22 -3.20 -3.27 0.73
CA LEU A 22 -3.79 -2.42 -0.29
C LEU A 22 -5.16 -2.98 -0.66
N TRP A 23 -6.18 -2.16 -0.47
CA TRP A 23 -7.58 -2.51 -0.73
C TRP A 23 -8.05 -1.88 -2.02
N PHE A 24 -8.80 -2.65 -2.79
CA PHE A 24 -9.49 -2.16 -3.97
C PHE A 24 -10.77 -2.96 -4.17
N THR A 25 -11.63 -2.46 -5.04
CA THR A 25 -12.87 -3.12 -5.40
C THR A 25 -12.82 -3.48 -6.87
N ASP A 26 -13.24 -4.69 -7.24
CA ASP A 26 -13.38 -5.04 -8.65
C ASP A 26 -14.65 -4.45 -9.27
N VAL A 27 -14.85 -4.69 -10.57
CA VAL A 27 -16.00 -4.16 -11.33
C VAL A 27 -17.35 -4.71 -10.87
N LEU A 28 -17.38 -5.81 -10.11
CA LEU A 28 -18.59 -6.40 -9.54
C LEU A 28 -18.87 -5.90 -8.12
N GLY A 29 -18.01 -5.03 -7.57
CA GLY A 29 -18.16 -4.51 -6.22
C GLY A 29 -17.52 -5.38 -5.14
N SER A 30 -16.74 -6.41 -5.51
CA SER A 30 -16.10 -7.29 -4.53
C SER A 30 -14.84 -6.65 -3.96
N LEU A 31 -14.74 -6.60 -2.63
CA LEU A 31 -13.53 -6.13 -1.94
C LEU A 31 -12.40 -7.14 -2.14
N LYS A 32 -11.30 -6.70 -2.76
CA LYS A 32 -10.06 -7.45 -2.95
C LYS A 32 -8.92 -6.75 -2.21
N SER A 33 -7.89 -7.52 -1.91
CA SER A 33 -6.68 -6.96 -1.31
C SER A 33 -5.46 -7.81 -1.56
N PHE A 34 -4.30 -7.17 -1.53
CA PHE A 34 -3.02 -7.85 -1.38
C PHE A 34 -2.18 -7.13 -0.33
N ALA A 35 -1.16 -7.83 0.14
CA ALA A 35 -0.29 -7.36 1.19
C ALA A 35 1.10 -7.05 0.64
N ILE A 36 1.69 -5.98 1.15
CA ILE A 36 3.07 -5.58 0.85
C ILE A 36 3.84 -5.41 2.16
N SER A 37 5.14 -5.56 2.08
CA SER A 37 6.07 -5.22 3.15
C SER A 37 6.25 -3.71 3.29
N PRO A 38 6.71 -3.21 4.45
CA PRO A 38 7.06 -1.80 4.62
C PRO A 38 8.12 -1.31 3.62
N ALA A 39 9.02 -2.19 3.18
CA ALA A 39 10.05 -1.87 2.19
C ALA A 39 9.47 -1.57 0.79
N GLU A 40 8.33 -2.19 0.45
CA GLU A 40 7.64 -1.96 -0.82
C GLU A 40 6.70 -0.74 -0.77
N LEU A 41 6.36 -0.24 0.43
CA LEU A 41 5.39 0.83 0.63
C LEU A 41 5.80 2.13 -0.07
N GLU A 42 7.09 2.46 -0.05
CA GLU A 42 7.58 3.69 -0.67
C GLU A 42 7.36 3.68 -2.19
N ASN A 43 7.78 2.60 -2.85
CA ASN A 43 7.56 2.38 -4.28
C ASN A 43 6.06 2.31 -4.61
N ALA A 44 5.27 1.63 -3.78
CA ALA A 44 3.83 1.49 -3.96
C ALA A 44 3.10 2.85 -3.96
N LEU A 45 3.60 3.84 -3.22
CA LEU A 45 3.02 5.19 -3.17
C LEU A 45 3.48 6.10 -4.33
N GLU A 46 4.58 5.77 -5.01
CA GLU A 46 5.13 6.54 -6.12
C GLU A 46 4.68 6.00 -7.48
N ASP A 47 4.96 4.72 -7.72
CA ASP A 47 4.81 4.06 -9.02
C ASP A 47 3.66 3.04 -9.03
N GLY A 48 3.07 2.77 -7.87
CA GLY A 48 2.05 1.74 -7.70
C GLY A 48 2.63 0.33 -7.57
N MET A 49 1.76 -0.67 -7.66
CA MET A 49 2.11 -2.09 -7.54
C MET A 49 1.41 -2.90 -8.62
N THR A 50 2.11 -3.88 -9.17
CA THR A 50 1.52 -4.86 -10.09
C THR A 50 0.83 -5.97 -9.31
N PHE A 51 -0.34 -6.40 -9.78
CA PHE A 51 -1.03 -7.58 -9.28
C PHE A 51 -1.59 -8.38 -10.46
N ASP A 52 -1.79 -9.69 -10.27
CA ASP A 52 -2.46 -10.54 -11.25
C ASP A 52 -3.97 -10.29 -11.22
N GLY A 53 -4.50 -9.80 -12.33
CA GLY A 53 -5.91 -9.44 -12.49
C GLY A 53 -6.77 -10.47 -13.22
N SER A 54 -6.20 -11.64 -13.56
CA SER A 54 -6.97 -12.77 -14.11
C SER A 54 -7.95 -13.36 -13.10
#